data_AF-C3KE97-F1
#
_entry.id   AF-C3KE97-F1
#
_cell.length_a   1.000
_cell.length_b   1.000
_cell.length_c   1.000
_cell.angle_alpha   90.00
_cell.angle_beta   90.00
_cell.angle_gamma   90.00
#
_symmetry.space_group_name_H-M   'P 1'
#
loop_
_entity.id
_entity.type
_entity.pdbx_description
1 polymer ?
#
loop_
_entity_poly.entity_id
_entity_poly.type
_entity_poly.pdbx_seq_one_letter_code
_entity_poly.pdbx_strand_id
1 'polypeptide(L)'
;MSLSVQQRGSIFLVTVVCLLVVGICAPFSGHDLQRAMQIAVGFCAVLYGLSVVRVERLTDRPTALGLTLIIVLGLVSSALAHQSLWAFAEVALFVSCGAIAVAFALLRRHGGESLDRVLIMVVVLLCLIKSVQYVYAGVLAFAGAERTLDPDLLLSGFSNKRFYGQFQTFTLPLLALPLLIPTLSRSLKAAVFALLCVWWMIAIGGGTRGTWLGMGAAGGVLAVLGPWGRRWLGWQLAAVLGGLLLYWLVFAVLADYLGIEIANAAGDRLTTSLSGRGPIWWQAWHMLVERPWLGFGPMHFADVANKIAAHPHQAILQWASEWGAPSALCVTVLAWRGGWATLGVLRERAQCAERADLLRLCLFAALIGALVQSMVDGVMVMPNSQVWLALVVGWLMALHVWRTAVGVERSFAWGIWKTLSVLAVGLLIVIAVRDVPHIKQAQQQYLDAHGTYLQPRFWAQGVIAR
;
A
#
# COMPACT_ATOMS: atom_id res chain seq x y z
N MET A 1 -17.65 -33.74 -0.97
CA MET A 1 -18.44 -32.51 -0.72
C MET A 1 -17.70 -31.32 -1.29
N SER A 2 -18.25 -30.60 -2.28
CA SER A 2 -17.64 -29.37 -2.80
C SER A 2 -18.00 -28.18 -1.91
N LEU A 3 -17.01 -27.43 -1.42
CA LEU A 3 -17.23 -26.22 -0.62
C LEU A 3 -18.04 -25.17 -1.39
N SER A 4 -18.92 -24.43 -0.71
CA SER A 4 -19.66 -23.32 -1.31
C SER A 4 -18.73 -22.13 -1.63
N VAL A 5 -19.14 -21.22 -2.53
CA VAL A 5 -18.35 -20.01 -2.87
C VAL A 5 -18.07 -19.15 -1.63
N GLN A 6 -19.03 -19.07 -0.71
CA GLN A 6 -18.87 -18.35 0.56
C GLN A 6 -17.86 -19.04 1.48
N GLN A 7 -17.91 -20.37 1.62
CA GLN A 7 -16.93 -21.12 2.41
C GLN A 7 -15.51 -20.96 1.86
N ARG A 8 -15.35 -21.04 0.53
CA ARG A 8 -14.06 -20.78 -0.15
C ARG A 8 -13.57 -19.36 0.09
N GLY A 9 -14.48 -18.38 0.07
CA GLY A 9 -14.18 -16.98 0.40
C GLY A 9 -13.71 -16.79 1.84
N SER A 10 -14.35 -17.44 2.80
CA SER A 10 -13.92 -17.41 4.20
C SER A 10 -12.53 -18.01 4.40
N ILE A 11 -12.23 -19.15 3.76
CA ILE A 11 -10.89 -19.76 3.79
C ILE A 11 -9.86 -18.79 3.20
N PHE A 12 -10.14 -18.23 2.01
CA PHE A 12 -9.28 -17.23 1.38
C PHE A 12 -8.99 -16.05 2.33
N LEU A 13 -10.03 -15.49 2.95
CA LEU A 13 -9.89 -14.37 3.87
C LEU A 13 -9.01 -14.72 5.07
N VAL A 14 -9.28 -15.84 5.75
CA VAL A 14 -8.52 -16.26 6.92
C VAL A 14 -7.05 -16.47 6.56
N THR A 15 -6.77 -17.17 5.46
CA THR A 15 -5.40 -17.39 4.99
C THR A 15 -4.69 -16.07 4.69
N VAL A 16 -5.33 -15.15 3.96
CA VAL A 16 -4.74 -13.85 3.63
C VAL A 16 -4.50 -13.01 4.88
N VAL A 17 -5.44 -13.00 5.84
CA VAL A 17 -5.25 -12.30 7.12
C VAL A 17 -4.06 -12.87 7.88
N CYS A 18 -3.90 -14.20 7.95
CA CYS A 18 -2.74 -14.82 8.58
C CYS A 18 -1.43 -14.40 7.88
N LEU A 19 -1.38 -14.42 6.54
CA LEU A 19 -0.21 -13.98 5.77
C LEU A 19 0.12 -12.50 5.99
N LEU A 20 -0.89 -11.63 6.06
CA LEU A 20 -0.73 -10.21 6.36
C LEU A 20 -0.20 -9.99 7.78
N VAL A 21 -0.74 -10.70 8.77
CA VAL A 21 -0.27 -10.62 10.16
C VAL A 21 1.19 -11.07 10.25
N VAL A 22 1.58 -12.17 9.58
CA VAL A 22 2.99 -12.60 9.54
C VAL A 22 3.85 -11.55 8.84
N GLY A 23 3.44 -11.05 7.68
CA GLY A 23 4.21 -10.07 6.91
C GLY A 23 4.36 -8.71 7.60
N ILE A 24 3.40 -8.28 8.41
CA ILE A 24 3.42 -6.93 9.03
C ILE A 24 3.90 -6.98 10.49
N CYS A 25 3.55 -8.04 11.22
CA CYS A 25 3.74 -8.10 12.67
C CYS A 25 4.84 -9.05 13.11
N ALA A 26 5.38 -9.94 12.26
CA ALA A 26 6.48 -10.79 12.69
C ALA A 26 7.72 -9.94 13.04
N PRO A 27 8.42 -10.21 14.17
CA PRO A 27 9.57 -9.42 14.60
C PRO A 27 10.76 -9.52 13.64
N PHE A 28 10.85 -10.63 12.90
CA PHE A 28 11.84 -10.87 11.85
C PHE A 28 11.33 -10.47 10.45
N SER A 29 10.23 -9.73 10.36
CA SER A 29 9.73 -9.26 9.08
C SER A 29 10.65 -8.19 8.47
N GLY A 30 10.66 -8.15 7.15
CA GLY A 30 11.46 -7.25 6.33
C GLY A 30 10.96 -7.29 4.89
N HIS A 31 11.59 -6.50 4.01
CA HIS A 31 11.16 -6.34 2.62
C HIS A 31 10.98 -7.67 1.88
N ASP A 32 11.94 -8.58 1.98
CA ASP A 32 11.90 -9.86 1.26
C ASP A 32 10.80 -10.78 1.77
N LEU A 33 10.59 -10.84 3.10
CA LEU A 33 9.49 -11.60 3.67
C LEU A 33 8.15 -11.02 3.23
N GLN A 34 8.01 -9.69 3.23
CA GLN A 34 6.80 -9.02 2.76
C GLN A 34 6.54 -9.30 1.27
N ARG A 35 7.58 -9.36 0.43
CA ARG A 35 7.46 -9.77 -0.98
C ARG A 35 7.02 -11.23 -1.11
N ALA A 36 7.62 -12.15 -0.36
CA ALA A 36 7.20 -13.55 -0.35
C ALA A 36 5.74 -13.71 0.09
N MET A 37 5.31 -12.99 1.12
CA MET A 37 3.92 -12.98 1.59
C MET A 37 2.97 -12.38 0.54
N GLN A 38 3.36 -11.32 -0.17
CA GLN A 38 2.56 -10.78 -1.28
C GLN A 38 2.37 -11.82 -2.39
N ILE A 39 3.42 -12.57 -2.76
CA ILE A 39 3.32 -13.64 -3.77
C ILE A 39 2.36 -14.72 -3.29
N ALA A 40 2.44 -15.12 -2.01
CA ALA A 40 1.53 -16.09 -1.41
C ALA A 40 0.06 -15.58 -1.39
N VAL A 41 -0.17 -14.31 -1.05
CA VAL A 41 -1.50 -13.67 -1.11
C VAL A 41 -2.02 -13.64 -2.55
N GLY A 42 -1.16 -13.34 -3.54
CA GLY A 42 -1.49 -13.41 -4.96
C GLY A 42 -1.90 -14.82 -5.39
N PHE A 43 -1.18 -15.85 -4.95
CA PHE A 43 -1.54 -17.25 -5.17
C PHE A 43 -2.91 -17.60 -4.58
N CYS A 44 -3.17 -17.24 -3.32
CA CYS A 44 -4.48 -17.43 -2.71
C CYS A 44 -5.59 -16.70 -3.48
N ALA A 45 -5.33 -15.48 -3.97
CA ALA A 45 -6.29 -14.69 -4.74
C ALA A 45 -6.62 -15.35 -6.09
N VAL A 46 -5.61 -15.90 -6.78
CA VAL A 46 -5.81 -16.66 -8.03
C VAL A 46 -6.62 -17.92 -7.76
N LEU A 47 -6.28 -18.72 -6.75
CA LEU A 47 -7.06 -19.91 -6.38
C LEU A 47 -8.53 -19.57 -6.09
N TYR A 48 -8.78 -18.50 -5.33
CA TYR A 48 -10.14 -18.05 -5.06
C TYR A 48 -10.85 -17.61 -6.34
N GLY A 49 -10.21 -16.80 -7.17
CA GLY A 49 -10.76 -16.31 -8.44
C GLY A 49 -11.07 -17.42 -9.45
N LEU A 50 -10.22 -18.45 -9.53
CA LEU A 50 -10.47 -19.65 -10.34
C LEU A 50 -11.71 -20.43 -9.87
N SER A 51 -12.01 -20.36 -8.56
CA SER A 51 -13.18 -21.03 -7.97
C SER A 51 -14.50 -20.30 -8.22
N VAL A 52 -14.48 -19.05 -8.70
CA VAL A 52 -15.67 -18.25 -8.98
C VAL A 52 -16.04 -18.41 -10.47
N VAL A 53 -17.17 -19.09 -10.71
CA VAL A 53 -17.62 -19.43 -12.08
C VAL A 53 -18.29 -18.24 -12.74
N ARG A 54 -19.18 -17.53 -12.04
CA ARG A 54 -19.91 -16.37 -12.56
C ARG A 54 -19.38 -15.10 -11.91
N VAL A 55 -18.90 -14.18 -12.74
CA VAL A 55 -18.44 -12.87 -12.28
C VAL A 55 -19.33 -11.81 -12.89
N GLU A 56 -19.99 -11.05 -12.03
CA GLU A 56 -20.60 -9.79 -12.44
C GLU A 56 -19.52 -8.86 -12.96
N ARG A 57 -19.91 -7.98 -13.88
CA ARG A 57 -19.01 -6.95 -14.38
C ARG A 57 -18.44 -6.11 -13.23
N LEU A 58 -17.13 -6.18 -13.03
CA LEU A 58 -16.41 -5.39 -12.03
C LEU A 58 -16.03 -4.00 -12.55
N THR A 59 -15.76 -3.89 -13.85
CA THR A 59 -15.34 -2.64 -14.51
C THR A 59 -16.11 -2.40 -15.81
N ASP A 60 -16.32 -1.14 -16.16
CA ASP A 60 -16.92 -0.73 -17.42
C ASP A 60 -16.00 -0.97 -18.63
N ARG A 61 -16.57 -0.96 -19.84
CA ARG A 61 -15.83 -1.21 -21.09
C ARG A 61 -14.56 -0.36 -21.26
N PRO A 62 -14.59 0.98 -21.08
CA PRO A 62 -13.39 1.79 -21.31
C PRO A 62 -12.30 1.49 -20.28
N THR A 63 -12.66 1.21 -19.02
CA THR A 63 -11.68 0.79 -18.02
C THR A 63 -11.04 -0.55 -18.39
N ALA A 64 -11.82 -1.53 -18.83
CA ALA A 64 -11.28 -2.81 -19.29
C ALA A 64 -10.34 -2.67 -20.51
N LEU A 65 -10.68 -1.81 -21.47
CA LEU A 65 -9.84 -1.51 -22.63
C LEU A 65 -8.53 -0.83 -22.21
N GLY A 66 -8.60 0.17 -21.32
CA GLY A 66 -7.41 0.85 -20.79
C GLY A 66 -6.48 -0.10 -20.04
N LEU A 67 -7.02 -0.99 -19.18
CA LEU A 67 -6.23 -2.01 -18.48
C LEU A 67 -5.58 -3.00 -19.46
N THR A 68 -6.31 -3.41 -20.50
CA THR A 68 -5.77 -4.29 -21.55
C THR A 68 -4.62 -3.61 -22.28
N LEU A 69 -4.77 -2.33 -22.63
CA LEU A 69 -3.72 -1.56 -23.29
C LEU A 69 -2.47 -1.43 -22.42
N ILE A 70 -2.61 -1.14 -21.12
CA ILE A 70 -1.49 -1.08 -20.17
C ILE A 70 -0.75 -2.41 -20.12
N ILE A 71 -1.47 -3.54 -20.03
CA ILE A 71 -0.87 -4.88 -19.99
C ILE A 71 -0.14 -5.18 -21.31
N VAL A 72 -0.75 -4.90 -22.46
CA VAL A 72 -0.13 -5.15 -23.77
C VAL A 72 1.12 -4.30 -23.96
N LEU A 73 1.07 -3.00 -23.65
CA LEU A 73 2.24 -2.11 -23.71
C LEU A 73 3.35 -2.59 -22.77
N GLY A 74 2.98 -3.01 -21.54
CA GLY A 74 3.92 -3.59 -20.59
C GLY A 74 4.59 -4.85 -21.09
N LEU A 75 3.84 -5.79 -21.67
CA LEU A 75 4.40 -7.03 -22.23
C LEU A 75 5.34 -6.76 -23.41
N VAL A 76 4.98 -5.84 -24.30
CA VAL A 76 5.84 -5.44 -25.42
C VAL A 76 7.10 -4.75 -24.91
N SER A 77 6.97 -3.82 -23.97
CA SER A 77 8.10 -3.14 -23.33
C SER A 77 9.03 -4.15 -22.65
N SER A 78 8.49 -5.10 -21.90
CA SER A 78 9.27 -6.17 -21.24
C SER A 78 10.03 -7.06 -22.20
N ALA A 79 9.46 -7.36 -23.38
CA ALA A 79 10.13 -8.18 -24.39
C ALA A 79 11.33 -7.47 -25.03
N LEU A 80 11.32 -6.13 -25.06
CA LEU A 80 12.38 -5.30 -25.63
C LEU A 80 13.40 -4.80 -24.58
N ALA A 81 13.19 -5.13 -23.31
CA ALA A 81 14.01 -4.66 -22.21
C ALA A 81 15.34 -5.44 -22.09
N HIS A 82 16.39 -4.77 -21.61
CA HIS A 82 17.73 -5.35 -21.46
C HIS A 82 17.72 -6.57 -20.51
N GLN A 83 17.02 -6.46 -19.39
CA GLN A 83 16.79 -7.53 -18.41
C GLN A 83 15.33 -8.01 -18.45
N SER A 84 14.93 -8.66 -19.55
CA SER A 84 13.53 -9.03 -19.84
C SER A 84 12.83 -9.81 -18.73
N LEU A 85 13.53 -10.72 -18.04
CA LEU A 85 12.95 -11.48 -16.91
C LEU A 85 12.45 -10.56 -15.80
N TRP A 86 13.22 -9.54 -15.41
CA TRP A 86 12.86 -8.60 -14.36
C TRP A 86 11.73 -7.66 -14.80
N ALA A 87 11.69 -7.32 -16.09
CA ALA A 87 10.56 -6.58 -16.65
C ALA A 87 9.26 -7.40 -16.63
N PHE A 88 9.30 -8.68 -17.01
CA PHE A 88 8.14 -9.56 -16.87
C PHE A 88 7.75 -9.80 -15.40
N ALA A 89 8.72 -9.82 -14.48
CA ALA A 89 8.44 -9.93 -13.05
C ALA A 89 7.62 -8.75 -12.53
N GLU A 90 7.91 -7.52 -12.99
CA GLU A 90 7.13 -6.35 -12.57
C GLU A 90 5.71 -6.35 -13.18
N VAL A 91 5.56 -6.73 -14.44
CA VAL A 91 4.24 -6.94 -15.04
C VAL A 91 3.45 -7.98 -14.24
N ALA A 92 4.11 -9.09 -13.89
CA ALA A 92 3.50 -10.14 -13.09
C ALA A 92 3.09 -9.67 -11.68
N LEU A 93 3.88 -8.79 -11.04
CA LEU A 93 3.50 -8.16 -9.78
C LEU A 93 2.22 -7.32 -9.92
N PHE A 94 2.11 -6.47 -10.94
CA PHE A 94 0.90 -5.66 -11.14
C PHE A 94 -0.32 -6.50 -11.49
N VAL A 95 -0.17 -7.55 -12.31
CA VAL A 95 -1.24 -8.52 -12.58
C VAL A 95 -1.66 -9.23 -11.29
N SER A 96 -0.71 -9.68 -10.47
CA SER A 96 -0.97 -10.30 -9.17
C SER A 96 -1.73 -9.35 -8.23
N CYS A 97 -1.34 -8.08 -8.15
CA CYS A 97 -2.09 -7.05 -7.42
C CYS A 97 -3.50 -6.84 -7.97
N GLY A 98 -3.68 -6.89 -9.29
CA GLY A 98 -5.00 -6.89 -9.91
C GLY A 98 -5.83 -8.11 -9.52
N ALA A 99 -5.24 -9.30 -9.45
CA ALA A 99 -5.90 -10.52 -9.00
C ALA A 99 -6.32 -10.42 -7.52
N ILE A 100 -5.49 -9.82 -6.67
CA ILE A 100 -5.82 -9.52 -5.27
C ILE A 100 -7.02 -8.56 -5.20
N ALA A 101 -6.99 -7.45 -5.95
CA ALA A 101 -8.10 -6.49 -5.98
C ALA A 101 -9.43 -7.12 -6.45
N VAL A 102 -9.38 -7.94 -7.51
CA VAL A 102 -10.54 -8.68 -8.01
C VAL A 102 -11.05 -9.69 -6.98
N ALA A 103 -10.16 -10.43 -6.32
CA ALA A 103 -10.53 -11.39 -5.28
C ALA A 103 -11.25 -10.71 -4.10
N PHE A 104 -10.72 -9.59 -3.60
CA PHE A 104 -11.39 -8.82 -2.53
C PHE A 104 -12.72 -8.22 -2.99
N ALA A 105 -12.81 -7.76 -4.24
CA ALA A 105 -14.06 -7.24 -4.78
C ALA A 105 -15.16 -8.32 -4.81
N LEU A 106 -14.83 -9.50 -5.31
CA LEU A 106 -15.73 -10.67 -5.36
C LEU A 106 -16.09 -11.14 -3.95
N LEU A 107 -15.11 -11.23 -3.06
CA LEU A 107 -15.32 -11.63 -1.67
C LEU A 107 -16.34 -10.71 -1.00
N ARG A 108 -16.22 -9.39 -1.19
CA ARG A 108 -17.15 -8.41 -0.62
C ARG A 108 -18.53 -8.45 -1.25
N ARG A 109 -18.64 -8.67 -2.55
CA ARG A 109 -19.95 -8.83 -3.23
C ARG A 109 -20.70 -10.07 -2.75
N HIS A 110 -20.01 -11.19 -2.52
CA HIS A 110 -20.62 -12.43 -2.04
C HIS A 110 -20.83 -12.49 -0.52
N GLY A 111 -19.96 -11.84 0.25
CA GLY A 111 -19.98 -11.88 1.73
C GLY A 111 -20.86 -10.81 2.38
N GLY A 112 -21.24 -9.76 1.66
CA GLY A 112 -22.09 -8.69 2.19
C GLY A 112 -21.39 -7.80 3.23
N GLU A 113 -22.16 -6.99 3.96
CA GLU A 113 -21.66 -6.00 4.93
C GLU A 113 -20.96 -6.60 6.15
N SER A 114 -21.18 -7.88 6.47
CA SER A 114 -20.46 -8.56 7.55
C SER A 114 -18.96 -8.60 7.28
N LEU A 115 -18.56 -8.74 6.01
CA LEU A 115 -17.15 -8.73 5.63
C LEU A 115 -16.49 -7.38 5.92
N ASP A 116 -17.20 -6.26 5.73
CA ASP A 116 -16.66 -4.93 6.02
C ASP A 116 -16.24 -4.83 7.49
N ARG A 117 -17.07 -5.37 8.39
CA ARG A 117 -16.79 -5.39 9.82
C ARG A 117 -15.55 -6.22 10.14
N VAL A 118 -15.39 -7.37 9.49
CA VAL A 118 -14.21 -8.24 9.68
C VAL A 118 -12.94 -7.55 9.18
N LEU A 119 -12.96 -6.95 7.98
CA LEU A 119 -11.80 -6.26 7.42
C LEU A 119 -11.39 -5.04 8.26
N ILE A 120 -12.35 -4.26 8.77
CA ILE A 120 -12.06 -3.16 9.69
C ILE A 120 -11.51 -3.67 11.02
N MET A 121 -12.04 -4.78 11.54
CA MET A 121 -11.49 -5.41 12.74
C MET A 121 -10.03 -5.86 12.53
N VAL A 122 -9.70 -6.39 11.35
CA VAL A 122 -8.32 -6.73 10.98
C VAL A 122 -7.44 -5.48 10.96
N VAL A 123 -7.90 -4.37 10.36
CA VAL A 123 -7.16 -3.09 10.38
C VAL A 123 -6.89 -2.63 11.82
N VAL A 124 -7.93 -2.64 12.67
CA VAL A 124 -7.82 -2.27 14.09
C VAL A 124 -6.84 -3.17 14.82
N LEU A 125 -6.91 -4.49 14.61
CA LEU A 125 -6.03 -5.47 15.24
C LEU A 125 -4.57 -5.29 14.80
N LEU A 126 -4.31 -5.06 13.51
CA LEU A 126 -2.97 -4.80 13.01
C LEU A 126 -2.40 -3.53 13.64
N CYS A 127 -3.17 -2.44 13.68
CA CYS A 127 -2.75 -1.20 14.33
C CYS A 127 -2.52 -1.40 15.83
N LEU A 128 -3.36 -2.17 16.51
CA LEU A 128 -3.19 -2.49 17.92
C LEU A 128 -1.91 -3.29 18.18
N ILE A 129 -1.66 -4.36 17.42
CA ILE A 129 -0.44 -5.17 17.54
C ILE A 129 0.79 -4.31 17.32
N LYS A 130 0.80 -3.48 16.26
CA LYS A 130 1.92 -2.59 15.96
C LYS A 130 2.12 -1.50 17.03
N SER A 131 1.04 -0.96 17.59
CA SER A 131 1.10 -0.03 18.72
C SER A 131 1.69 -0.70 19.97
N VAL A 132 1.28 -1.92 20.29
CA VAL A 132 1.84 -2.69 21.41
C VAL A 132 3.32 -2.98 21.19
N GLN A 133 3.72 -3.39 19.97
CA GLN A 133 5.12 -3.61 19.64
C GLN A 133 5.97 -2.35 19.79
N TYR A 134 5.44 -1.20 19.36
CA TYR A 134 6.13 0.08 19.48
C TYR A 134 6.29 0.50 20.95
N VAL A 135 5.21 0.40 21.75
CA VAL A 135 5.25 0.71 23.19
C VAL A 135 6.19 -0.24 23.91
N TYR A 136 6.15 -1.54 23.60
CA TYR A 136 7.05 -2.53 24.19
C TYR A 136 8.51 -2.23 23.87
N ALA A 137 8.84 -1.93 22.61
CA ALA A 137 10.19 -1.53 22.21
C ALA A 137 10.61 -0.24 22.94
N GLY A 138 9.70 0.73 23.10
CA GLY A 138 9.93 1.95 23.85
C GLY A 138 10.26 1.66 25.32
N VAL A 139 9.46 0.83 26.00
CA VAL A 139 9.71 0.42 27.39
C VAL A 139 11.09 -0.22 27.53
N LEU A 140 11.47 -1.12 26.61
CA LEU A 140 12.81 -1.72 26.62
C LEU A 140 13.92 -0.69 26.42
N ALA A 141 13.74 0.28 25.52
CA ALA A 141 14.71 1.34 25.28
C ALA A 141 14.85 2.26 26.50
N PHE A 142 13.75 2.64 27.16
CA PHE A 142 13.77 3.46 28.38
C PHE A 142 14.31 2.73 29.62
N ALA A 143 14.13 1.41 29.70
CA ALA A 143 14.68 0.58 30.78
C ALA A 143 16.13 0.15 30.53
N GLY A 144 16.66 0.37 29.32
CA GLY A 144 18.02 0.03 28.94
C GLY A 144 19.07 0.91 29.62
N ALA A 145 20.34 0.49 29.51
CA ALA A 145 21.47 1.29 29.99
C ALA A 145 21.89 2.39 29.00
N GLU A 146 21.35 2.37 27.78
CA GLU A 146 21.66 3.35 26.75
C GLU A 146 21.06 4.72 27.10
N ARG A 147 21.87 5.77 26.92
CA ARG A 147 21.46 7.16 27.19
C ARG A 147 20.98 7.90 25.93
N THR A 148 20.93 7.21 24.80
CA THR A 148 20.48 7.74 23.52
C THR A 148 19.38 6.85 22.96
N LEU A 149 18.22 7.41 22.61
CA LEU A 149 17.11 6.68 22.02
C LEU A 149 16.81 7.23 20.62
N ASP A 150 16.82 6.35 19.61
CA ASP A 150 16.33 6.68 18.26
C ASP A 150 14.91 6.12 18.06
N PRO A 151 13.88 6.98 17.88
CA PRO A 151 12.51 6.55 17.62
C PRO A 151 12.35 5.66 16.38
N ASP A 152 13.27 5.73 15.40
CA ASP A 152 13.21 4.90 14.20
C ASP A 152 13.43 3.41 14.51
N LEU A 153 14.24 3.10 15.54
CA LEU A 153 14.51 1.74 15.98
C LEU A 153 13.29 1.07 16.64
N LEU A 154 12.32 1.86 17.09
CA LEU A 154 11.06 1.37 17.65
C LEU A 154 10.11 0.82 16.57
N LEU A 155 10.34 1.18 15.30
CA LEU A 155 9.52 0.77 14.17
C LEU A 155 9.91 -0.63 13.68
N SER A 156 9.49 -1.66 14.42
CA SER A 156 9.80 -3.06 14.08
C SER A 156 9.07 -3.56 12.81
N GLY A 157 9.62 -4.60 12.17
CA GLY A 157 8.97 -5.36 11.10
C GLY A 157 8.96 -4.72 9.71
N PHE A 158 9.61 -3.57 9.53
CA PHE A 158 9.83 -2.93 8.24
C PHE A 158 11.31 -2.60 8.08
N SER A 159 11.86 -2.83 6.88
CA SER A 159 13.27 -2.52 6.58
C SER A 159 13.57 -1.02 6.45
N ASN A 160 12.53 -0.19 6.37
CA ASN A 160 12.66 1.26 6.30
C ASN A 160 11.42 1.94 6.89
N LYS A 161 11.61 3.01 7.67
CA LYS A 161 10.51 3.80 8.24
C LYS A 161 9.53 4.34 7.19
N ARG A 162 10.00 4.63 5.97
CA ARG A 162 9.13 5.07 4.86
C ARG A 162 8.08 4.01 4.54
N PHE A 163 8.45 2.73 4.54
CA PHE A 163 7.54 1.63 4.23
C PHE A 163 6.50 1.45 5.35
N TYR A 164 6.90 1.68 6.60
CA TYR A 164 5.98 1.79 7.73
C TYR A 164 5.01 2.96 7.54
N GLY A 165 5.51 4.14 7.13
CA GLY A 165 4.68 5.30 6.83
C GLY A 165 3.64 5.04 5.74
N GLN A 166 4.02 4.35 4.66
CA GLN A 166 3.09 3.95 3.61
C GLN A 166 1.95 3.08 4.17
N PHE A 167 2.27 2.14 5.07
CA PHE A 167 1.26 1.35 5.79
C PHE A 167 0.35 2.24 6.65
N GLN A 168 0.90 3.21 7.37
CA GLN A 168 0.12 4.17 8.16
C GLN A 168 -0.82 5.01 7.29
N THR A 169 -0.40 5.45 6.11
CA THR A 169 -1.24 6.22 5.17
C THR A 169 -2.47 5.46 4.73
N PHE A 170 -2.39 4.13 4.60
CA PHE A 170 -3.58 3.31 4.31
C PHE A 170 -4.47 3.11 5.53
N THR A 171 -3.89 2.92 6.72
CA THR A 171 -4.65 2.52 7.91
C THR A 171 -5.22 3.69 8.72
N LEU A 172 -4.55 4.85 8.75
CA LEU A 172 -5.01 6.05 9.46
C LEU A 172 -6.43 6.46 9.05
N PRO A 173 -6.80 6.52 7.75
CA PRO A 173 -8.16 6.84 7.35
C PRO A 173 -9.20 5.82 7.77
N LEU A 174 -8.85 4.53 7.73
CA LEU A 174 -9.73 3.42 8.07
C LEU A 174 -9.96 3.29 9.58
N LEU A 175 -8.94 3.58 10.38
CA LEU A 175 -9.01 3.53 11.84
C LEU A 175 -9.98 4.57 12.43
N ALA A 176 -10.25 5.65 11.69
CA ALA A 176 -11.24 6.66 12.06
C ALA A 176 -12.71 6.22 11.80
N LEU A 177 -12.95 5.18 10.99
CA LEU A 177 -14.31 4.76 10.62
C LEU A 177 -15.21 4.45 11.84
N PRO A 178 -14.77 3.67 12.85
CA PRO A 178 -15.62 3.38 14.01
C PRO A 178 -16.06 4.65 14.78
N LEU A 179 -15.26 5.73 14.74
CA LEU A 179 -15.58 7.01 15.38
C LEU A 179 -16.69 7.78 14.66
N LEU A 180 -16.90 7.51 13.37
CA LEU A 180 -17.97 8.09 12.57
C LEU A 180 -19.31 7.39 12.78
N ILE A 181 -19.32 6.11 13.17
CA ILE A 181 -20.53 5.32 13.33
C ILE A 181 -21.33 5.81 14.56
N PRO A 182 -22.56 6.36 14.39
CA PRO A 182 -23.32 6.91 15.50
C PRO A 182 -23.68 5.87 16.56
N THR A 183 -24.05 4.67 16.13
CA THR A 183 -24.54 3.57 16.97
C THR A 183 -23.47 2.86 17.79
N LEU A 184 -22.18 3.19 17.61
CA LEU A 184 -21.09 2.53 18.33
C LEU A 184 -21.01 3.05 19.78
N SER A 185 -20.77 2.15 20.74
CA SER A 185 -20.71 2.50 22.17
C SER A 185 -19.62 3.53 22.47
N ARG A 186 -19.85 4.36 23.50
CA ARG A 186 -18.89 5.41 23.90
C ARG A 186 -17.55 4.83 24.34
N SER A 187 -17.56 3.69 25.05
CA SER A 187 -16.34 3.00 25.49
C SER A 187 -15.50 2.52 24.32
N LEU A 188 -16.12 1.93 23.29
CA LEU A 188 -15.41 1.48 22.11
C LEU A 188 -14.90 2.65 21.27
N LYS A 189 -15.66 3.75 21.16
CA LYS A 189 -15.16 4.98 20.55
C LYS A 189 -13.95 5.54 21.29
N ALA A 190 -13.96 5.55 22.62
CA ALA A 190 -12.84 6.00 23.42
C ALA A 190 -11.59 5.12 23.20
N ALA A 191 -11.76 3.78 23.18
CA ALA A 191 -10.67 2.85 22.92
C ALA A 191 -10.07 3.02 21.51
N VAL A 192 -10.92 3.13 20.48
CA VAL A 192 -10.45 3.38 19.10
C VAL A 192 -9.79 4.75 18.97
N PHE A 193 -10.31 5.77 19.64
CA PHE A 193 -9.70 7.11 19.63
C PHE A 193 -8.34 7.10 20.33
N ALA A 194 -8.19 6.42 21.47
CA ALA A 194 -6.91 6.24 22.13
C ALA A 194 -5.90 5.52 21.22
N LEU A 195 -6.33 4.45 20.54
CA LEU A 195 -5.50 3.77 19.55
C LEU A 195 -5.12 4.71 18.38
N LEU A 196 -6.05 5.54 17.89
CA LEU A 196 -5.77 6.52 16.84
C LEU A 196 -4.75 7.59 17.29
N CYS A 197 -4.82 8.05 18.55
CA CYS A 197 -3.81 8.95 19.14
C CYS A 197 -2.43 8.29 19.20
N VAL A 198 -2.34 7.04 19.66
CA VAL A 198 -1.09 6.27 19.66
C VAL A 198 -0.58 6.06 18.23
N TRP A 199 -1.47 5.78 17.28
CA TRP A 199 -1.09 5.60 15.88
C TRP A 199 -0.52 6.88 15.26
N TRP A 200 -1.09 8.04 15.58
CA TRP A 200 -0.55 9.35 15.22
C TRP A 200 0.77 9.66 15.94
N MET A 201 0.92 9.31 17.23
CA MET A 201 2.20 9.43 17.95
C MET A 201 3.32 8.66 17.22
N ILE A 202 3.03 7.44 16.76
CA ILE A 202 3.98 6.63 15.97
C ILE A 202 4.29 7.31 14.63
N ALA A 203 3.28 7.86 13.95
CA ALA A 203 3.48 8.58 12.68
C ALA A 203 4.34 9.85 12.85
N ILE A 204 4.15 10.58 13.97
CA ILE A 204 4.94 11.75 14.38
C ILE A 204 6.39 11.31 14.65
N GLY A 205 6.60 10.30 15.50
CA GLY A 205 7.93 9.79 15.83
C GLY A 205 8.68 9.24 14.61
N GLY A 206 7.99 8.50 13.73
CA GLY A 206 8.56 7.98 12.50
C GLY A 206 8.91 9.04 11.45
N GLY A 207 8.39 10.27 11.58
CA GLY A 207 8.77 11.41 10.74
C GLY A 207 8.53 11.20 9.23
N THR A 208 7.56 10.38 8.85
CA THR A 208 7.32 10.03 7.44
C THR A 208 6.60 11.15 6.71
N ARG A 209 7.36 12.09 6.12
CA ARG A 209 6.83 13.27 5.40
C ARG A 209 5.78 12.94 4.32
N GLY A 210 5.92 11.80 3.66
CA GLY A 210 4.94 11.32 2.67
C GLY A 210 3.55 11.09 3.26
N THR A 211 3.49 10.54 4.47
CA THR A 211 2.25 10.31 5.23
C THR A 211 1.55 11.63 5.56
N TRP A 212 2.31 12.63 6.03
CA TRP A 212 1.77 13.97 6.31
C TRP A 212 1.19 14.64 5.07
N LEU A 213 1.92 14.61 3.95
CA LEU A 213 1.45 15.15 2.68
C LEU A 213 0.17 14.44 2.21
N GLY A 214 0.16 13.10 2.27
CA GLY A 214 -0.98 12.28 1.88
C GLY A 214 -2.22 12.53 2.74
N MET A 215 -2.07 12.52 4.07
CA MET A 215 -3.16 12.75 5.02
C MET A 215 -3.69 14.19 4.97
N GLY A 216 -2.81 15.17 4.76
CA GLY A 216 -3.20 16.57 4.58
C GLY A 216 -4.02 16.77 3.31
N ALA A 217 -3.59 16.20 2.18
CA ALA A 217 -4.34 16.24 0.93
C ALA A 217 -5.69 15.51 1.03
N ALA A 218 -5.72 14.32 1.64
CA ALA A 218 -6.96 13.60 1.92
C ALA A 218 -7.91 14.43 2.79
N GLY A 219 -7.40 15.07 3.85
CA GLY A 219 -8.17 15.98 4.71
C GLY A 219 -8.76 17.17 3.95
N GLY A 220 -7.96 17.84 3.12
CA GLY A 220 -8.43 18.96 2.30
C GLY A 220 -9.54 18.54 1.33
N VAL A 221 -9.35 17.43 0.61
CA VAL A 221 -10.35 16.91 -0.32
C VAL A 221 -11.62 16.48 0.41
N LEU A 222 -11.52 15.75 1.53
CA LEU A 222 -12.70 15.26 2.24
C LEU A 222 -13.47 16.38 2.93
N ALA A 223 -12.80 17.40 3.46
CA ALA A 223 -13.45 18.54 4.12
C ALA A 223 -14.44 19.26 3.21
N VAL A 224 -14.15 19.33 1.91
CA VAL A 224 -15.03 19.97 0.91
C VAL A 224 -16.15 19.06 0.40
N LEU A 225 -16.16 17.76 0.74
CA LEU A 225 -17.18 16.82 0.26
C LEU A 225 -18.47 16.82 1.07
N GLY A 226 -18.43 17.21 2.34
CA GLY A 226 -19.62 17.22 3.17
C GLY A 226 -19.36 17.16 4.67
N PRO A 227 -20.42 17.10 5.48
CA PRO A 227 -20.31 17.08 6.94
C PRO A 227 -19.55 15.87 7.46
N TRP A 228 -19.72 14.69 6.87
CA TRP A 228 -18.99 13.48 7.26
C TRP A 228 -17.49 13.58 6.97
N GLY A 229 -17.11 14.20 5.85
CA GLY A 229 -15.71 14.49 5.53
C GLY A 229 -15.06 15.46 6.53
N ARG A 230 -15.77 16.53 6.91
CA ARG A 230 -15.32 17.45 7.98
C ARG A 230 -15.23 16.76 9.33
N ARG A 231 -16.18 15.87 9.66
CA ARG A 231 -16.16 15.10 10.90
C ARG A 231 -15.00 14.10 10.95
N TRP A 232 -14.72 13.43 9.82
CA TRP A 232 -13.55 12.58 9.68
C TRP A 232 -12.27 13.39 9.91
N LEU A 233 -12.14 14.57 9.27
CA LEU A 233 -11.00 15.45 9.47
C LEU A 233 -10.89 15.90 10.93
N GLY A 234 -12.00 16.26 11.57
CA GLY A 234 -12.03 16.64 12.99
C GLY A 234 -11.51 15.54 13.91
N TRP A 235 -11.88 14.28 13.68
CA TRP A 235 -11.34 13.15 14.43
C TRP A 235 -9.84 12.94 14.18
N GLN A 236 -9.38 13.09 12.94
CA GLN A 236 -7.94 13.01 12.64
C GLN A 236 -7.16 14.13 13.32
N LEU A 237 -7.63 15.37 13.26
CA LEU A 237 -6.98 16.51 13.92
C LEU A 237 -6.96 16.36 15.43
N ALA A 238 -8.06 15.92 16.04
CA ALA A 238 -8.10 15.64 17.48
C ALA A 238 -7.10 14.54 17.86
N ALA A 239 -6.95 13.51 17.03
CA ALA A 239 -5.99 12.45 17.28
C ALA A 239 -4.53 12.87 16.98
N VAL A 240 -4.29 13.78 16.04
CA VAL A 240 -2.97 14.42 15.86
C VAL A 240 -2.58 15.17 17.12
N LEU A 241 -3.48 15.98 17.70
CA LEU A 241 -3.23 16.67 18.96
C LEU A 241 -2.97 15.70 20.11
N GLY A 242 -3.76 14.63 20.20
CA GLY A 242 -3.54 13.56 21.17
C GLY A 242 -2.19 12.86 20.97
N GLY A 243 -1.82 12.56 19.72
CA GLY A 243 -0.54 11.95 19.37
C GLY A 243 0.65 12.85 19.65
N LEU A 244 0.53 14.17 19.41
CA LEU A 244 1.53 15.17 19.77
C LEU A 244 1.73 15.28 21.28
N LEU A 245 0.63 15.28 22.04
CA LEU A 245 0.69 15.26 23.51
C LEU A 245 1.39 14.00 24.01
N LEU A 246 1.02 12.82 23.50
CA LEU A 246 1.68 11.56 23.86
C LEU A 246 3.17 11.57 23.48
N TYR A 247 3.50 12.05 22.29
CA TYR A 247 4.88 12.17 21.83
C TYR A 247 5.70 13.07 22.76
N TRP A 248 5.17 14.24 23.11
CA TRP A 248 5.83 15.19 24.02
C TRP A 248 6.00 14.59 25.43
N LEU A 249 4.98 13.95 25.98
CA LEU A 249 5.06 13.29 27.29
C LEU A 249 6.15 12.21 27.33
N VAL A 250 6.24 11.38 26.28
CA VAL A 250 7.18 10.24 26.24
C VAL A 250 8.59 10.68 25.86
N PHE A 251 8.75 11.43 24.77
CA PHE A 251 10.06 11.71 24.18
C PHE A 251 10.65 13.05 24.62
N ALA A 252 9.88 13.94 25.26
CA ALA A 252 10.45 15.14 25.88
C ALA A 252 10.45 14.99 27.40
N VAL A 253 9.28 14.90 28.04
CA VAL A 253 9.18 14.94 29.51
C VAL A 253 9.81 13.71 30.17
N LEU A 254 9.41 12.50 29.77
CA LEU A 254 9.92 11.28 30.38
C LEU A 254 11.40 11.04 30.02
N ALA A 255 11.78 11.30 28.77
CA ALA A 255 13.17 11.17 28.34
C ALA A 255 14.12 12.11 29.11
N ASP A 256 13.74 13.39 29.24
CA ASP A 256 14.50 14.39 30.01
C ASP A 256 14.59 14.01 31.49
N TYR A 257 13.47 13.59 32.09
CA TYR A 257 13.43 13.12 33.48
C TYR A 257 14.38 11.94 33.74
N LEU A 258 14.53 11.04 32.76
CA LEU A 258 15.42 9.88 32.84
C LEU A 258 16.86 10.20 32.38
N GLY A 259 17.13 11.41 31.89
CA GLY A 259 18.42 11.80 31.32
C GLY A 259 18.76 10.99 30.07
N ILE A 260 17.78 10.78 29.18
CA ILE A 260 17.94 10.09 27.90
C ILE A 260 17.82 11.12 26.77
N GLU A 261 18.85 11.20 25.93
CA GLU A 261 18.86 12.03 24.74
C GLU A 261 18.09 11.36 23.60
N ILE A 262 17.22 12.11 22.92
CA ILE A 262 16.50 11.60 21.75
C ILE A 262 17.27 11.94 20.49
N ALA A 263 17.82 10.92 19.84
CA ALA A 263 18.44 11.05 18.53
C ALA A 263 17.36 11.18 17.44
N ASN A 264 17.64 11.96 16.40
CA ASN A 264 16.74 12.18 15.27
C ASN A 264 15.32 12.57 15.73
N ALA A 265 15.17 13.53 16.64
CA ALA A 265 13.86 13.94 17.15
C ALA A 265 12.94 14.43 16.02
N ALA A 266 11.63 14.39 16.22
CA ALA A 266 10.67 14.78 15.18
C ALA A 266 10.88 16.23 14.71
N GLY A 267 11.31 17.12 15.61
CA GLY A 267 11.62 18.53 15.31
C GLY A 267 12.80 18.71 14.34
N ASP A 268 13.85 17.89 14.48
CA ASP A 268 15.07 17.96 13.66
C ASP A 268 14.80 17.56 12.19
N ARG A 269 13.64 16.95 11.93
CA ARG A 269 13.25 16.42 10.61
C ARG A 269 12.39 17.38 9.80
N LEU A 270 12.09 18.58 10.33
CA LEU A 270 11.38 19.65 9.63
C LEU A 270 12.28 20.30 8.56
N THR A 271 12.49 19.60 7.44
CA THR A 271 13.28 20.10 6.31
C THR A 271 12.47 20.18 5.02
N THR A 272 12.66 21.27 4.26
CA THR A 272 12.10 21.47 2.91
C THR A 272 12.95 20.81 1.81
N SER A 273 14.03 20.11 2.18
CA SER A 273 14.94 19.50 1.22
C SER A 273 14.31 18.35 0.44
N LEU A 274 14.70 18.22 -0.84
CA LEU A 274 14.35 17.10 -1.71
C LEU A 274 14.94 15.75 -1.24
N SER A 275 15.79 15.74 -0.21
CA SER A 275 16.42 14.54 0.37
C SER A 275 17.07 13.60 -0.65
N GLY A 276 17.86 14.18 -1.56
CA GLY A 276 18.57 13.43 -2.59
C GLY A 276 17.70 12.96 -3.77
N ARG A 277 16.43 13.41 -3.88
CA ARG A 277 15.54 13.01 -4.99
C ARG A 277 15.85 13.67 -6.34
N GLY A 278 16.51 14.83 -6.35
CA GLY A 278 16.83 15.56 -7.58
C GLY A 278 17.55 14.69 -8.63
N PRO A 279 18.67 14.03 -8.28
CA PRO A 279 19.40 13.18 -9.22
C PRO A 279 18.57 12.00 -9.76
N ILE A 280 17.80 11.31 -8.91
CA ILE A 280 16.97 10.17 -9.36
C ILE A 280 15.76 10.61 -10.18
N TRP A 281 15.22 11.81 -9.95
CA TRP A 281 14.18 12.39 -10.80
C TRP A 281 14.73 12.78 -12.17
N TRP A 282 15.93 13.35 -12.19
CA TRP A 282 16.62 13.71 -13.42
C TRP A 282 16.96 12.46 -14.25
N GLN A 283 17.44 11.39 -13.61
CA GLN A 283 17.65 10.10 -14.26
C GLN A 283 16.35 9.56 -14.89
N ALA A 284 15.23 9.57 -14.15
CA ALA A 284 13.95 9.09 -14.68
C ALA A 284 13.47 9.95 -15.85
N TRP A 285 13.69 11.27 -15.77
CA TRP A 285 13.39 12.19 -16.85
C TRP A 285 14.20 11.89 -18.11
N HIS A 286 15.52 11.68 -17.99
CA HIS A 286 16.37 11.29 -19.12
C HIS A 286 15.93 9.97 -19.75
N MET A 287 15.62 8.96 -18.93
CA MET A 287 15.08 7.70 -19.41
C MET A 287 13.76 7.89 -20.19
N LEU A 288 12.87 8.76 -19.71
CA LEU A 288 11.64 9.09 -20.41
C LEU A 288 11.90 9.78 -21.76
N VAL A 289 12.80 10.76 -21.79
CA VAL A 289 13.13 11.51 -23.02
C VAL A 289 13.79 10.61 -24.06
N GLU A 290 14.63 9.67 -23.64
CA GLU A 290 15.31 8.73 -24.55
C GLU A 290 14.35 7.70 -25.16
N ARG A 291 13.41 7.16 -24.36
CA ARG A 291 12.47 6.12 -24.80
C ARG A 291 11.02 6.46 -24.45
N PRO A 292 10.43 7.50 -25.06
CA PRO A 292 9.14 8.04 -24.62
C PRO A 292 7.94 7.11 -24.86
N TRP A 293 8.04 6.18 -25.81
CA TRP A 293 6.90 5.37 -26.23
C TRP A 293 6.69 4.11 -25.37
N LEU A 294 7.75 3.34 -25.13
CA LEU A 294 7.68 2.07 -24.41
C LEU A 294 8.50 2.08 -23.11
N GLY A 295 9.29 3.12 -22.86
CA GLY A 295 10.22 3.17 -21.73
C GLY A 295 11.40 2.20 -21.90
N PHE A 296 12.16 2.05 -20.82
CA PHE A 296 13.29 1.12 -20.76
C PHE A 296 12.91 -0.33 -20.48
N GLY A 297 11.64 -0.57 -20.13
CA GLY A 297 11.18 -1.83 -19.56
C GLY A 297 10.71 -1.62 -18.12
N PRO A 298 9.61 -2.27 -17.71
CA PRO A 298 9.25 -2.37 -16.29
C PRO A 298 10.47 -2.74 -15.42
N MET A 299 10.61 -2.14 -14.24
CA MET A 299 11.73 -2.28 -13.30
C MET A 299 13.07 -1.68 -13.73
N HIS A 300 13.22 -1.16 -14.96
CA HIS A 300 14.55 -0.82 -15.50
C HIS A 300 15.15 0.49 -14.98
N PHE A 301 14.47 1.26 -14.13
CA PHE A 301 15.18 2.27 -13.35
C PHE A 301 16.27 1.62 -12.49
N ALA A 302 16.04 0.38 -12.04
CA ALA A 302 16.99 -0.40 -11.25
C ALA A 302 18.11 -1.05 -12.09
N ASP A 303 18.05 -0.97 -13.42
CA ASP A 303 19.11 -1.43 -14.33
C ASP A 303 20.13 -0.31 -14.61
N VAL A 304 19.79 0.94 -14.28
CA VAL A 304 20.66 2.11 -14.45
C VAL A 304 21.30 2.50 -13.12
N ALA A 305 22.60 2.25 -13.03
CA ALA A 305 23.37 2.41 -11.80
C ALA A 305 23.32 3.84 -11.24
N ASN A 306 22.94 3.96 -9.97
CA ASN A 306 23.06 5.19 -9.20
C ASN A 306 23.22 4.85 -7.72
N LYS A 307 23.82 5.75 -6.95
CA LYS A 307 24.12 5.49 -5.53
C LYS A 307 22.94 5.69 -4.59
N ILE A 308 21.77 6.13 -5.07
CA ILE A 308 20.69 6.68 -4.23
C ILE A 308 19.54 5.70 -4.06
N ALA A 309 18.97 5.18 -5.16
CA ALA A 309 17.80 4.30 -5.10
C ALA A 309 17.55 3.54 -6.40
N ALA A 310 16.84 2.42 -6.31
CA ALA A 310 16.39 1.61 -7.45
C ALA A 310 15.06 2.11 -8.07
N HIS A 311 14.57 3.28 -7.65
CA HIS A 311 13.38 3.94 -8.20
C HIS A 311 13.35 5.44 -7.87
N PRO A 312 12.67 6.29 -8.65
CA PRO A 312 12.72 7.74 -8.50
C PRO A 312 11.90 8.29 -7.32
N HIS A 313 11.11 7.47 -6.60
CA HIS A 313 10.18 7.94 -5.55
C HIS A 313 9.10 8.91 -6.07
N GLN A 314 8.73 8.81 -7.35
CA GLN A 314 7.66 9.59 -7.96
C GLN A 314 6.99 8.67 -8.98
N ALA A 315 5.74 8.30 -8.70
CA ALA A 315 5.04 7.24 -9.42
C ALA A 315 4.82 7.51 -10.92
N ILE A 316 4.53 8.75 -11.31
CA ILE A 316 4.34 9.13 -12.72
C ILE A 316 5.65 9.06 -13.49
N LEU A 317 6.73 9.63 -12.95
CA LEU A 317 8.06 9.60 -13.55
C LEU A 317 8.56 8.16 -13.66
N GLN A 318 8.38 7.36 -12.61
CA GLN A 318 8.73 5.94 -12.62
C GLN A 318 7.97 5.19 -13.71
N TRP A 319 6.65 5.34 -13.76
CA TRP A 319 5.84 4.64 -14.75
C TRP A 319 6.18 5.09 -16.16
N ALA A 320 6.36 6.40 -16.38
CA ALA A 320 6.66 6.94 -17.69
C ALA A 320 8.05 6.53 -18.20
N SER A 321 9.08 6.51 -17.34
CA SER A 321 10.44 6.12 -17.74
C SER A 321 10.58 4.62 -18.01
N GLU A 322 9.83 3.79 -17.30
CA GLU A 322 9.92 2.33 -17.41
C GLU A 322 8.90 1.73 -18.40
N TRP A 323 7.67 2.25 -18.45
CA TRP A 323 6.56 1.71 -19.26
C TRP A 323 6.16 2.62 -20.44
N GLY A 324 6.77 3.80 -20.56
CA GLY A 324 6.48 4.78 -21.61
C GLY A 324 5.30 5.71 -21.30
N ALA A 325 5.31 6.88 -21.95
CA ALA A 325 4.30 7.93 -21.81
C ALA A 325 2.87 7.48 -22.18
N PRO A 326 2.62 6.67 -23.24
CA PRO A 326 1.27 6.18 -23.54
C PRO A 326 0.69 5.33 -22.41
N SER A 327 1.48 4.43 -21.81
CA SER A 327 1.03 3.64 -20.67
C SER A 327 0.80 4.50 -19.44
N ALA A 328 1.71 5.45 -19.16
CA ALA A 328 1.57 6.37 -18.03
C ALA A 328 0.28 7.21 -18.13
N LEU A 329 -0.01 7.76 -19.32
CA LEU A 329 -1.24 8.51 -19.58
C LEU A 329 -2.48 7.64 -19.34
N CYS A 330 -2.48 6.38 -19.81
CA CYS A 330 -3.59 5.46 -19.57
C CYS A 330 -3.81 5.23 -18.07
N VAL A 331 -2.75 4.96 -17.30
CA VAL A 331 -2.84 4.78 -15.84
C VAL A 331 -3.38 6.03 -15.16
N THR A 332 -2.86 7.21 -15.50
CA THR A 332 -3.32 8.49 -14.94
C THR A 332 -4.79 8.76 -15.26
N VAL A 333 -5.23 8.53 -16.49
CA VAL A 333 -6.64 8.69 -16.90
C VAL A 333 -7.55 7.72 -16.16
N LEU A 334 -7.16 6.45 -16.01
CA LEU A 334 -7.96 5.47 -15.28
C LEU A 334 -8.04 5.80 -13.77
N ALA A 335 -6.93 6.19 -13.15
CA ALA A 335 -6.90 6.64 -11.76
C ALA A 335 -7.79 7.88 -11.56
N TRP A 336 -7.70 8.86 -12.47
CA TRP A 336 -8.56 10.04 -12.47
C TRP A 336 -10.04 9.66 -12.60
N ARG A 337 -10.41 8.82 -13.58
CA ARG A 337 -11.79 8.36 -13.78
C ARG A 337 -12.35 7.65 -12.56
N GLY A 338 -11.59 6.73 -11.96
CA GLY A 338 -12.01 6.02 -10.75
C GLY A 338 -12.17 6.95 -9.54
N GLY A 339 -11.22 7.89 -9.38
CA GLY A 339 -11.29 8.91 -8.33
C GLY A 339 -12.50 9.83 -8.51
N TRP A 340 -12.75 10.28 -9.74
CA TRP A 340 -13.87 11.16 -10.08
C TRP A 340 -15.23 10.47 -9.88
N ALA A 341 -15.34 9.20 -10.28
CA ALA A 341 -16.54 8.40 -10.02
C ALA A 341 -16.82 8.28 -8.51
N THR A 342 -15.77 8.01 -7.72
CA THR A 342 -15.88 7.95 -6.25
C THR A 342 -16.28 9.29 -5.65
N LEU A 343 -15.70 10.38 -6.16
CA LEU A 343 -16.03 11.74 -5.76
C LEU A 343 -17.51 12.07 -6.02
N GLY A 344 -18.02 11.70 -7.20
CA GLY A 344 -19.43 11.87 -7.58
C GLY A 344 -20.37 11.19 -6.60
N VAL A 345 -20.13 9.89 -6.32
CA VAL A 345 -20.94 9.12 -5.37
C VAL A 345 -20.89 9.73 -3.97
N LEU A 346 -19.70 10.13 -3.48
CA LEU A 346 -19.57 10.74 -2.16
C LEU A 346 -20.28 12.09 -2.05
N ARG A 347 -20.33 12.88 -3.12
CA ARG A 347 -21.09 14.14 -3.16
C ARG A 347 -22.59 13.89 -3.17
N GLU A 348 -23.06 12.97 -4.00
CA GLU A 348 -24.49 12.58 -4.06
C GLU A 348 -24.98 12.04 -2.72
N ARG A 349 -24.12 11.31 -2.00
CA ARG A 349 -24.41 10.68 -0.70
C ARG A 349 -23.86 11.48 0.49
N ALA A 350 -23.55 12.77 0.33
CA ALA A 350 -22.84 13.56 1.35
C ALA A 350 -23.57 13.67 2.70
N GLN A 351 -24.90 13.51 2.71
CA GLN A 351 -25.73 13.54 3.92
C GLN A 351 -26.04 12.13 4.47
N CYS A 352 -25.77 11.06 3.70
CA CYS A 352 -26.08 9.70 4.10
C CYS A 352 -25.09 9.21 5.17
N ALA A 353 -25.63 8.62 6.23
CA ALA A 353 -24.86 8.06 7.35
C ALA A 353 -24.74 6.52 7.27
N GLU A 354 -25.03 5.94 6.11
CA GLU A 354 -24.95 4.50 5.90
C GLU A 354 -23.49 4.03 6.08
N ARG A 355 -23.31 2.85 6.68
CA ARG A 355 -21.98 2.32 6.98
C ARG A 355 -21.13 2.16 5.73
N ALA A 356 -21.74 1.75 4.61
CA ALA A 356 -21.06 1.62 3.33
C ALA A 356 -20.55 2.96 2.79
N ASP A 357 -21.29 4.05 3.01
CA ASP A 357 -20.90 5.40 2.57
C ASP A 357 -19.77 5.97 3.42
N LEU A 358 -19.83 5.80 4.75
CA LEU A 358 -18.74 6.17 5.67
C LEU A 358 -17.47 5.37 5.37
N LEU A 359 -17.61 4.08 5.08
CA LEU A 359 -16.50 3.22 4.68
C LEU A 359 -15.90 3.67 3.34
N ARG A 360 -16.74 3.98 2.34
CA ARG A 360 -16.29 4.52 1.05
C ARG A 360 -15.50 5.81 1.23
N LEU A 361 -15.95 6.70 2.12
CA LEU A 361 -15.24 7.94 2.47
C LEU A 361 -13.83 7.64 3.04
N CYS A 362 -13.72 6.74 4.01
CA CYS A 362 -12.44 6.34 4.61
C CYS A 362 -11.50 5.66 3.61
N LEU A 363 -12.02 4.76 2.76
CA LEU A 363 -11.25 4.12 1.70
C LEU A 363 -10.77 5.12 0.65
N PHE A 364 -11.60 6.10 0.30
CA PHE A 364 -11.22 7.14 -0.63
C PHE A 364 -10.12 8.05 -0.06
N ALA A 365 -10.18 8.38 1.23
CA ALA A 365 -9.09 9.07 1.92
C ALA A 365 -7.78 8.26 1.91
N ALA A 366 -7.84 6.94 2.14
CA ALA A 366 -6.68 6.06 2.03
C ALA A 366 -6.09 6.06 0.61
N LEU A 367 -6.96 6.01 -0.41
CA LEU A 367 -6.54 6.07 -1.81
C LEU A 367 -5.89 7.42 -2.16
N ILE A 368 -6.49 8.55 -1.78
CA ILE A 368 -5.91 9.88 -1.99
C ILE A 368 -4.56 9.98 -1.28
N GLY A 369 -4.50 9.57 -0.01
CA GLY A 369 -3.27 9.61 0.78
C GLY A 369 -2.15 8.81 0.11
N ALA A 370 -2.44 7.59 -0.34
CA ALA A 370 -1.48 6.74 -1.03
C ALA A 370 -1.03 7.30 -2.38
N LEU A 371 -1.96 7.82 -3.20
CA LEU A 371 -1.64 8.43 -4.50
C LEU A 371 -0.77 9.67 -4.33
N VAL A 372 -1.09 10.54 -3.37
CA VAL A 372 -0.30 11.74 -3.07
C VAL A 372 1.06 11.36 -2.51
N GLN A 373 1.14 10.41 -1.57
CA GLN A 373 2.42 9.92 -1.06
C GLN A 373 3.27 9.29 -2.16
N SER A 374 2.67 8.63 -3.15
CA SER A 374 3.39 8.03 -4.28
C SER A 374 4.12 9.04 -5.17
N MET A 375 3.82 10.35 -5.03
CA MET A 375 4.56 11.41 -5.72
C MET A 375 5.89 11.74 -5.03
N VAL A 376 6.13 11.22 -3.82
CA VAL A 376 7.34 11.50 -3.04
C VAL A 376 7.94 10.24 -2.41
N ASP A 377 7.38 9.06 -2.67
CA ASP A 377 7.79 7.81 -2.04
C ASP A 377 7.49 6.59 -2.92
N GLY A 378 8.14 5.45 -2.62
CA GLY A 378 8.07 4.20 -3.40
C GLY A 378 6.78 3.39 -3.21
N VAL A 379 5.61 4.02 -3.04
CA VAL A 379 4.34 3.36 -2.72
C VAL A 379 3.97 2.28 -3.74
N MET A 380 4.26 2.49 -5.03
CA MET A 380 3.94 1.52 -6.08
C MET A 380 4.93 0.36 -6.19
N VAL A 381 6.02 0.39 -5.42
CA VAL A 381 7.09 -0.64 -5.49
C VAL A 381 7.03 -1.55 -4.27
N MET A 382 6.75 -1.01 -3.09
CA MET A 382 6.88 -1.79 -1.86
C MET A 382 5.82 -2.89 -1.76
N PRO A 383 6.18 -4.10 -1.28
CA PRO A 383 5.25 -5.23 -1.28
C PRO A 383 3.99 -4.96 -0.46
N ASN A 384 4.17 -4.43 0.76
CA ASN A 384 3.04 -4.18 1.66
C ASN A 384 2.11 -3.10 1.09
N SER A 385 2.64 -1.97 0.60
CA SER A 385 1.83 -0.90 0.03
C SER A 385 1.09 -1.34 -1.24
N GLN A 386 1.69 -2.19 -2.07
CA GLN A 386 1.03 -2.79 -3.24
C GLN A 386 -0.17 -3.66 -2.83
N VAL A 387 -0.04 -4.48 -1.78
CA VAL A 387 -1.16 -5.30 -1.28
C VAL A 387 -2.26 -4.43 -0.68
N TRP A 388 -1.92 -3.41 0.12
CA TRP A 388 -2.89 -2.47 0.68
C TRP A 388 -3.61 -1.66 -0.40
N LEU A 389 -2.90 -1.21 -1.43
CA LEU A 389 -3.50 -0.53 -2.56
C LEU A 389 -4.50 -1.45 -3.29
N ALA A 390 -4.10 -2.70 -3.56
CA ALA A 390 -4.99 -3.69 -4.18
C ALA A 390 -6.23 -3.96 -3.33
N LEU A 391 -6.09 -4.08 -2.01
CA LEU A 391 -7.20 -4.26 -1.08
C LEU A 391 -8.13 -3.05 -1.11
N VAL A 392 -7.61 -1.83 -0.96
CA VAL A 392 -8.42 -0.59 -0.97
C VAL A 392 -9.16 -0.41 -2.30
N VAL A 393 -8.47 -0.62 -3.43
CA VAL A 393 -9.08 -0.52 -4.77
C VAL A 393 -10.14 -1.60 -4.96
N GLY A 394 -9.84 -2.86 -4.62
CA GLY A 394 -10.81 -3.96 -4.70
C GLY A 394 -12.05 -3.72 -3.83
N TRP A 395 -11.85 -3.17 -2.63
CA TRP A 395 -12.93 -2.83 -1.72
C TRP A 395 -13.80 -1.68 -2.25
N LEU A 396 -13.19 -0.61 -2.77
CA LEU A 396 -13.91 0.46 -3.43
C LEU A 396 -14.68 -0.05 -4.66
N MET A 397 -14.09 -0.94 -5.47
CA MET A 397 -14.75 -1.57 -6.62
C MET A 397 -15.98 -2.40 -6.21
N ALA A 398 -15.95 -3.05 -5.04
CA ALA A 398 -17.10 -3.76 -4.50
C ALA A 398 -18.23 -2.82 -4.09
N LEU A 399 -17.87 -1.67 -3.49
CA LEU A 399 -18.83 -0.66 -3.04
C LEU A 399 -19.40 0.18 -4.20
N HIS A 400 -18.69 0.28 -5.31
CA HIS A 400 -19.20 0.90 -6.54
C HIS A 400 -19.91 -0.17 -7.38
N VAL A 401 -21.17 -0.43 -7.04
CA VAL A 401 -22.03 -1.24 -7.90
C VAL A 401 -22.37 -0.40 -9.12
N TRP A 402 -21.59 -0.55 -10.19
CA TRP A 402 -21.99 -0.07 -11.50
C TRP A 402 -23.38 -0.64 -11.78
N ARG A 403 -24.38 0.23 -11.93
CA ARG A 403 -25.77 -0.12 -12.31
C ARG A 403 -25.84 -0.65 -13.75
N THR A 404 -24.96 -1.57 -14.12
CA THR A 404 -25.10 -2.34 -15.35
C THR A 404 -26.03 -3.49 -15.05
N ALA A 405 -27.09 -3.63 -15.86
CA ALA A 405 -27.93 -4.80 -15.88
C ALA A 405 -27.07 -6.07 -15.86
N VAL A 406 -27.56 -7.13 -15.21
CA VAL A 406 -26.94 -8.46 -15.13
C VAL A 406 -26.68 -8.96 -16.55
N GLY A 407 -25.52 -8.60 -17.09
CA GLY A 407 -25.11 -8.94 -18.43
C GLY A 407 -24.38 -10.27 -18.37
N VAL A 408 -24.86 -11.22 -19.17
CA VAL A 408 -24.20 -12.52 -19.36
C VAL A 408 -22.72 -12.32 -19.70
N GLU A 409 -21.90 -13.19 -19.11
CA GLU A 409 -20.46 -13.31 -19.27
C GLU A 409 -19.94 -12.96 -20.67
N ARG A 410 -18.80 -12.25 -20.72
CA ARG A 410 -17.81 -12.50 -21.78
C ARG A 410 -16.86 -13.58 -21.27
N SER A 411 -17.30 -14.84 -21.34
CA SER A 411 -16.55 -16.03 -20.87
C SER A 411 -15.09 -16.02 -21.32
N PHE A 412 -14.83 -15.53 -22.53
CA PHE A 412 -13.47 -15.40 -23.09
C PHE A 412 -12.56 -14.41 -22.35
N ALA A 413 -13.03 -13.20 -22.05
CA ALA A 413 -12.20 -12.19 -21.37
C ALA A 413 -11.87 -12.60 -19.93
N TRP A 414 -12.81 -13.24 -19.25
CA TRP A 414 -12.57 -13.83 -17.93
C TRP A 414 -11.61 -15.02 -18.01
N GLY A 415 -11.71 -15.84 -19.06
CA GLY A 415 -10.74 -16.89 -19.36
C GLY A 415 -9.32 -16.35 -19.53
N ILE A 416 -9.13 -15.32 -20.36
CA ILE A 416 -7.84 -14.65 -20.55
C ILE A 416 -7.29 -14.12 -19.21
N TRP A 417 -8.13 -13.42 -18.44
CA TRP A 417 -7.72 -12.88 -17.14
C TRP A 417 -7.23 -13.97 -16.17
N LYS A 418 -7.96 -15.10 -16.09
CA LYS A 418 -7.57 -16.24 -15.27
C LYS A 418 -6.23 -16.82 -15.72
N THR A 419 -6.06 -17.07 -17.02
CA THR A 419 -4.81 -17.59 -17.58
C THR A 419 -3.65 -16.63 -17.31
N LEU A 420 -3.82 -15.34 -17.59
CA LEU A 420 -2.81 -14.33 -17.33
C LEU A 420 -2.42 -14.27 -15.83
N SER A 421 -3.39 -14.33 -14.93
CA SER A 421 -3.15 -14.31 -13.48
C SER A 421 -2.39 -15.56 -13.01
N VAL A 422 -2.73 -16.74 -13.54
CA VAL A 422 -2.01 -18.00 -13.26
C VAL A 422 -0.56 -17.91 -13.74
N LEU A 423 -0.33 -17.44 -14.96
CA LEU A 423 1.01 -17.28 -15.52
C LEU A 423 1.85 -16.27 -14.73
N ALA A 424 1.25 -15.12 -14.38
CA ALA A 424 1.91 -14.09 -13.59
C ALA A 424 2.34 -14.61 -12.21
N VAL A 425 1.43 -15.20 -11.45
CA VAL A 425 1.77 -15.75 -10.13
C VAL A 425 2.74 -16.93 -10.25
N GLY A 426 2.60 -17.78 -11.28
CA GLY A 426 3.54 -18.86 -11.56
C GLY A 426 4.97 -18.36 -11.77
N LEU A 427 5.16 -17.29 -12.57
CA LEU A 427 6.46 -16.65 -12.75
C LEU A 427 7.02 -16.12 -11.43
N LEU A 428 6.20 -15.44 -10.63
CA LEU A 428 6.63 -14.91 -9.33
C LEU A 428 7.06 -16.03 -8.36
N ILE A 429 6.34 -17.15 -8.34
CA ILE A 429 6.70 -18.33 -7.55
C ILE A 429 8.04 -18.90 -8.02
N VAL A 430 8.26 -19.03 -9.33
CA VAL A 430 9.54 -19.52 -9.88
C VAL A 430 10.70 -18.60 -9.45
N ILE A 431 10.52 -17.27 -9.55
CA ILE A 431 11.51 -16.29 -9.09
C ILE A 431 11.77 -16.44 -7.58
N ALA A 432 10.71 -16.57 -6.78
CA ALA A 432 10.86 -16.75 -5.32
C ALA A 432 11.59 -18.05 -4.97
N VAL A 433 11.25 -19.18 -5.59
CA VAL A 433 11.93 -20.46 -5.35
C VAL A 433 13.41 -20.39 -5.75
N ARG A 434 13.73 -19.69 -6.84
CA ARG A 434 15.11 -19.47 -7.29
C ARG A 434 15.89 -18.56 -6.32
N ASP A 435 15.30 -17.44 -5.91
CA ASP A 435 16.04 -16.37 -5.23
C ASP A 435 16.09 -16.51 -3.71
N VAL A 436 14.98 -16.90 -3.07
CA VAL A 436 14.86 -16.93 -1.60
C VAL A 436 15.99 -17.68 -0.90
N PRO A 437 16.45 -18.86 -1.38
CA PRO A 437 17.58 -19.57 -0.78
C PRO A 437 18.90 -18.78 -0.80
N HIS A 438 19.06 -17.85 -1.74
CA HIS A 438 20.29 -17.12 -2.00
C HIS A 438 20.23 -15.62 -1.65
N ILE A 439 19.09 -15.10 -1.18
CA ILE A 439 18.87 -13.67 -0.89
C ILE A 439 19.95 -13.10 0.03
N LYS A 440 20.29 -13.79 1.14
CA LYS A 440 21.28 -13.30 2.09
C LYS A 440 22.66 -13.15 1.47
N GLN A 441 23.06 -14.11 0.64
CA GLN A 441 24.34 -14.09 -0.07
C GLN A 441 24.36 -12.94 -1.08
N ALA A 442 23.28 -12.76 -1.86
CA ALA A 442 23.18 -11.68 -2.83
C ALA A 442 23.22 -10.28 -2.17
N GLN A 443 22.58 -10.12 -1.01
CA GLN A 443 22.65 -8.89 -0.23
C GLN A 443 24.07 -8.61 0.27
N GLN A 444 24.75 -9.61 0.83
CA GLN A 444 26.11 -9.46 1.32
C GLN A 444 27.06 -9.07 0.19
N GLN A 445 27.00 -9.78 -0.95
CA GLN A 445 27.83 -9.46 -2.13
C GLN A 445 27.61 -8.04 -2.64
N TYR A 446 26.35 -7.57 -2.65
CA TYR A 446 26.05 -6.21 -3.06
C TYR A 446 26.61 -5.18 -2.08
N LEU A 447 26.47 -5.42 -0.78
CA LEU A 447 26.99 -4.53 0.28
C LEU A 447 28.52 -4.49 0.27
N ASP A 448 29.20 -5.62 0.05
CA ASP A 448 30.66 -5.67 -0.05
C ASP A 448 31.18 -4.86 -1.24
N ALA A 449 30.45 -4.86 -2.36
CA ALA A 449 30.85 -4.16 -3.57
C ALA A 449 30.47 -2.66 -3.59
N HIS A 450 29.38 -2.25 -2.93
CA HIS A 450 28.80 -0.89 -3.04
C HIS A 450 28.70 -0.12 -1.71
N GLY A 451 29.01 -0.79 -0.60
CA GLY A 451 29.57 -0.20 0.62
C GLY A 451 28.68 0.68 1.49
N THR A 452 27.36 0.76 1.29
CA THR A 452 26.56 1.76 2.04
C THR A 452 25.18 1.29 2.47
N TYR A 453 24.30 0.88 1.55
CA TYR A 453 22.95 0.42 1.89
C TYR A 453 22.30 -0.36 0.75
N LEU A 454 21.30 -1.17 1.09
CA LEU A 454 20.44 -1.85 0.12
C LEU A 454 19.50 -0.84 -0.55
N GLN A 455 19.20 -1.07 -1.83
CA GLN A 455 18.26 -0.27 -2.61
C GLN A 455 17.05 -1.13 -3.01
N PRO A 456 15.96 -1.14 -2.21
CA PRO A 456 14.86 -2.08 -2.41
C PRO A 456 14.07 -1.85 -3.70
N ARG A 457 13.76 -2.94 -4.41
CA ARG A 457 12.86 -2.98 -5.57
C ARG A 457 12.00 -4.24 -5.49
N PHE A 458 12.29 -5.27 -6.29
CA PHE A 458 11.63 -6.57 -6.17
C PHE A 458 11.99 -7.19 -4.81
N TRP A 459 13.27 -7.45 -4.58
CA TRP A 459 13.86 -7.82 -3.29
C TRP A 459 14.48 -6.60 -2.59
N ALA A 460 15.00 -6.78 -1.38
CA ALA A 460 15.67 -5.73 -0.62
C ALA A 460 16.96 -5.27 -1.31
N GLN A 461 17.74 -6.21 -1.85
CA GLN A 461 18.62 -5.89 -2.98
C GLN A 461 17.71 -5.75 -4.20
N GLY A 462 17.60 -4.56 -4.76
CA GLY A 462 16.70 -4.30 -5.89
C GLY A 462 17.39 -3.92 -7.19
N VAL A 463 18.71 -3.75 -7.21
CA VAL A 463 19.47 -3.37 -8.42
C VAL A 463 19.61 -4.59 -9.32
N ILE A 464 19.18 -4.46 -10.58
CA ILE A 464 19.20 -5.56 -11.56
C ILE A 464 20.31 -5.40 -12.60
N ALA A 465 21.03 -4.28 -12.56
CA ALA A 465 22.22 -4.03 -13.35
C ALA A 465 23.25 -5.15 -13.11
N ARG A 466 23.76 -5.72 -14.19
CA ARG A 466 24.79 -6.76 -14.17
C ARG A 466 26.12 -6.23 -14.66
#